data_AF-A0A484ZDY9-F1
#
_entry.id   AF-A0A484ZDY9-F1
#
_cell.length_a   1.000
_cell.length_b   1.000
_cell.length_c   1.000
_cell.angle_alpha   90.00
_cell.angle_beta   90.00
_cell.angle_gamma   90.00
#
_symmetry.space_group_name_H-M   'P 1'
#
loop_
_entity.id
_entity.type
_entity.pdbx_description
1 polymer ?
#
loop_
_entity_poly.entity_id
_entity_poly.type
_entity_poly.pdbx_seq_one_letter_code
_entity_poly.pdbx_strand_id
1 'polypeptide(L)'
;MPLKSLTVNNLIDLRRRTRVGMGTCQGELCACRAAGLLNRFKISTPQQSLVQLSTFLNERWKGVRPIAWGDALRESEFTSWVYLGLCGLEASSGEEKNDEI
;
A
#
# COMPACT_ATOMS: atom_id res chain seq x y z
N MET A 1 -20.95 -5.76 2.65
CA MET A 1 -21.14 -4.41 2.06
C MET A 1 -20.48 -4.40 0.68
N PRO A 2 -21.22 -4.28 -0.42
CA PRO A 2 -20.64 -4.38 -1.76
C PRO A 2 -19.79 -3.15 -2.09
N LEU A 3 -18.54 -3.33 -2.55
CA LEU A 3 -17.65 -2.23 -2.97
C LEU A 3 -18.27 -1.27 -4.00
N LYS A 4 -19.29 -1.72 -4.74
CA LYS A 4 -20.05 -0.91 -5.71
C LYS A 4 -20.75 0.31 -5.08
N SER A 5 -21.25 0.20 -3.85
CA SER A 5 -21.88 1.35 -3.17
C SER A 5 -20.86 2.41 -2.76
N LEU A 6 -19.58 2.06 -2.77
CA LEU A 6 -18.46 2.89 -2.33
C LEU A 6 -17.66 3.43 -3.51
N THR A 7 -18.05 3.23 -4.77
CA THR A 7 -17.38 3.76 -5.99
C THR A 7 -15.84 3.68 -5.90
N VAL A 8 -15.32 2.51 -5.53
CA VAL A 8 -13.89 2.24 -5.38
C VAL A 8 -13.36 1.62 -6.68
N ASN A 9 -12.38 2.26 -7.31
CA ASN A 9 -11.76 1.76 -8.54
C ASN A 9 -10.32 1.25 -8.32
N ASN A 10 -9.71 1.56 -7.19
CA ASN A 10 -8.34 1.18 -6.86
C ASN A 10 -8.12 1.14 -5.33
N LEU A 11 -6.95 0.65 -4.90
CA LEU A 11 -6.59 0.54 -3.49
C LEU A 11 -6.50 1.89 -2.76
N ILE A 12 -6.15 2.97 -3.46
CA ILE A 12 -6.06 4.32 -2.89
C ILE A 12 -7.46 4.87 -2.59
N ASP A 13 -8.43 4.67 -3.49
CA ASP A 13 -9.84 5.02 -3.26
C ASP A 13 -10.37 4.28 -2.03
N LEU A 14 -10.07 2.98 -1.94
CA LEU A 14 -10.46 2.16 -0.80
C LEU A 14 -9.86 2.69 0.51
N ARG A 15 -8.57 3.08 0.50
CA ARG A 15 -7.90 3.74 1.63
C ARG A 15 -8.62 5.00 2.05
N ARG A 16 -8.90 5.90 1.10
CA ARG A 16 -9.53 7.20 1.38
C ARG A 16 -10.93 7.04 1.97
N ARG A 17 -11.69 6.04 1.52
CA ARG A 17 -13.08 5.83 1.98
C ARG A 17 -13.22 4.98 3.24
N THR A 18 -12.25 4.12 3.55
CA THR A 18 -12.37 3.16 4.67
C THR A 18 -11.29 3.28 5.73
N ARG A 19 -10.27 4.12 5.50
CA ARG A 19 -9.05 4.21 6.34
C ARG A 19 -8.28 2.89 6.46
N VAL A 20 -8.39 2.00 5.46
CA VAL A 20 -7.60 0.76 5.43
C VAL A 20 -6.09 1.09 5.52
N GLY A 21 -5.38 0.37 6.40
CA GLY A 21 -3.97 0.61 6.71
C GLY A 21 -3.67 1.80 7.63
N MET A 22 -4.67 2.37 8.30
CA MET A 22 -4.50 3.41 9.34
C MET A 22 -4.85 2.92 10.76
N GLY A 23 -5.09 1.62 10.96
CA GLY A 23 -5.35 1.01 12.26
C GLY A 23 -4.13 0.29 12.83
N THR A 24 -4.33 -0.54 13.86
CA THR A 24 -3.27 -1.32 14.52
C THR A 24 -2.47 -2.23 13.58
N CYS A 25 -3.07 -2.66 12.48
CA CYS A 25 -2.39 -3.42 11.43
C CYS A 25 -1.33 -2.60 10.67
N GLN A 26 -1.35 -1.27 10.76
CA GLN A 26 -0.40 -0.34 10.14
C GLN A 26 -0.13 -0.58 8.63
N GLY A 27 -1.04 -1.25 7.93
CA GLY A 27 -0.86 -1.59 6.51
C GLY A 27 -0.02 -2.85 6.26
N GLU A 28 0.47 -3.55 7.27
CA GLU A 28 1.35 -4.73 7.14
C GLU A 28 0.63 -5.93 6.49
N LEU A 29 -0.65 -6.14 6.80
CA LEU A 29 -1.43 -7.27 6.28
C LEU A 29 -2.73 -6.82 5.60
N CYS A 30 -3.37 -5.78 6.13
CA CYS A 30 -4.69 -5.35 5.65
C CYS A 30 -4.62 -4.75 4.24
N ALA A 31 -3.51 -4.11 3.87
CA ALA A 31 -3.32 -3.58 2.51
C ALA A 31 -3.19 -4.71 1.49
N CYS A 32 -2.38 -5.74 1.78
CA CYS A 32 -2.27 -6.94 0.93
C CYS A 32 -3.62 -7.62 0.70
N ARG A 33 -4.37 -7.86 1.79
CA ARG A 33 -5.69 -8.49 1.72
C ARG A 33 -6.68 -7.65 0.94
N ALA A 34 -6.66 -6.33 1.12
CA ALA A 34 -7.50 -5.41 0.38
C ALA A 34 -7.19 -5.43 -1.12
N ALA A 35 -5.91 -5.45 -1.51
CA ALA A 35 -5.51 -5.60 -2.91
C ALA A 35 -6.03 -6.91 -3.53
N GLY A 36 -5.92 -8.02 -2.80
CA GLY A 36 -6.47 -9.32 -3.23
C GLY A 36 -8.00 -9.31 -3.36
N LEU A 37 -8.71 -8.58 -2.49
CA LEU A 37 -10.16 -8.40 -2.62
C LEU A 37 -10.53 -7.62 -3.88
N LEU A 38 -9.80 -6.56 -4.22
CA LEU A 38 -10.04 -5.81 -5.47
C LEU A 38 -9.91 -6.73 -6.70
N ASN A 39 -8.94 -7.64 -6.69
CA ASN A 39 -8.84 -8.66 -7.73
C ASN A 39 -10.04 -9.62 -7.76
N ARG A 40 -10.46 -10.14 -6.60
CA ARG A 40 -11.62 -11.02 -6.48
C ARG A 40 -12.92 -10.37 -6.96
N PHE A 41 -13.06 -9.07 -6.76
CA PHE A 41 -14.22 -8.29 -7.23
C PHE A 41 -14.08 -7.82 -8.69
N LYS A 42 -13.05 -8.27 -9.42
CA LYS A 42 -12.76 -7.91 -10.81
C LYS A 42 -12.55 -6.41 -11.03
N ILE A 43 -12.06 -5.70 -10.01
CA ILE A 43 -11.70 -4.27 -10.08
C ILE A 43 -10.27 -4.10 -10.61
N SER A 44 -9.37 -5.02 -10.26
CA SER A 44 -7.97 -5.01 -10.68
C SER A 44 -7.49 -6.39 -11.15
N THR A 45 -6.55 -6.43 -12.08
CA THR A 45 -5.82 -7.67 -12.40
C THR A 45 -4.83 -8.02 -11.26
N PRO A 46 -4.30 -9.25 -11.20
CA PRO A 46 -3.29 -9.61 -10.19
C PRO A 46 -2.08 -8.67 -10.23
N GLN A 47 -1.56 -8.40 -11.43
CA GLN A 47 -0.44 -7.49 -11.66
C GLN A 47 -0.75 -6.06 -11.23
N GLN A 48 -1.93 -5.54 -11.59
CA GLN A 48 -2.38 -4.21 -11.12
C GLN A 48 -2.52 -4.15 -9.60
N SER A 49 -2.91 -5.26 -8.96
CA SER A 49 -3.07 -5.32 -7.50
C SER A 49 -1.72 -5.24 -6.79
N LEU A 50 -0.68 -5.87 -7.34
CA LEU A 50 0.70 -5.73 -6.84
C LEU A 50 1.23 -4.31 -7.02
N VAL A 51 1.01 -3.69 -8.18
CA VAL A 51 1.40 -2.29 -8.43
C VAL A 51 0.70 -1.35 -7.45
N GLN A 52 -0.62 -1.48 -7.30
CA GLN A 52 -1.40 -0.67 -6.36
C GLN A 52 -0.96 -0.86 -4.91
N LEU A 53 -0.57 -2.08 -4.54
CA LEU A 53 -0.03 -2.40 -3.21
C LEU A 53 1.33 -1.72 -3.00
N SER A 54 2.25 -1.80 -3.97
CA SER A 54 3.53 -1.10 -3.94
C SER A 54 3.35 0.42 -3.82
N THR A 55 2.46 1.01 -4.63
CA THR A 55 2.13 2.44 -4.52
C THR A 55 1.58 2.80 -3.14
N PHE A 56 0.69 1.97 -2.58
CA PHE A 56 0.14 2.18 -1.25
C PHE A 56 1.23 2.22 -0.16
N LEU A 57 2.18 1.28 -0.21
CA LEU A 57 3.29 1.21 0.75
C LEU A 57 4.25 2.38 0.60
N ASN A 58 4.57 2.77 -0.63
CA ASN A 58 5.41 3.93 -0.91
C ASN A 58 4.77 5.25 -0.45
N GLU A 59 3.47 5.45 -0.68
CA GLU A 59 2.74 6.62 -0.15
C GLU A 59 2.73 6.66 1.38
N ARG A 60 2.69 5.49 2.03
CA ARG A 60 2.82 5.40 3.48
C ARG A 60 4.23 5.75 3.94
N TRP A 61 5.26 5.22 3.27
CA TRP A 61 6.65 5.51 3.56
C TRP A 61 6.96 7.00 3.47
N LYS A 62 6.43 7.70 2.46
CA LYS A 62 6.56 9.17 2.34
C LYS A 62 6.15 9.92 3.61
N GLY A 63 5.08 9.46 4.27
CA GLY A 63 4.59 10.07 5.52
C GLY A 63 5.40 9.68 6.76
N VAL A 64 5.98 8.48 6.80
CA VAL A 64 6.77 7.98 7.93
C VAL A 64 8.22 8.47 7.86
N ARG A 65 8.77 8.64 6.66
CA ARG A 65 10.18 9.00 6.41
C ARG A 65 10.70 10.16 7.28
N PRO A 66 9.98 11.28 7.50
CA PRO A 66 10.47 12.38 8.33
C PRO A 66 10.67 12.03 9.81
N ILE A 67 10.01 10.98 10.29
CA ILE A 67 10.05 10.52 11.69
C ILE A 67 10.60 9.09 11.81
N ALA A 68 11.26 8.59 10.76
CA ALA A 68 11.77 7.23 10.67
C ALA A 68 13.03 7.03 11.54
N TRP A 69 12.87 7.16 12.86
CA TRP A 69 13.86 6.87 13.88
C TRP A 69 13.23 6.07 15.01
N GLY A 70 14.06 5.34 15.78
CA GLY A 70 13.59 4.50 16.87
C GLY A 70 12.57 3.45 16.39
N ASP A 71 11.43 3.38 17.08
CA ASP A 71 10.39 2.40 16.79
C ASP A 71 9.78 2.56 15.40
N ALA A 72 9.61 3.79 14.90
CA ALA A 72 9.04 4.02 13.58
C ALA A 72 9.92 3.48 12.44
N LEU A 73 11.25 3.53 12.61
CA LEU A 73 12.19 2.92 11.66
C LEU A 73 12.08 1.39 11.71
N ARG A 74 11.99 0.83 12.92
CA ARG A 74 11.87 -0.61 13.14
C ARG A 74 10.59 -1.18 12.53
N GLU A 75 9.47 -0.48 12.69
CA GLU A 75 8.18 -0.83 12.05
C GLU A 75 8.25 -0.75 10.53
N SER A 76 8.94 0.25 9.99
CA SER A 76 9.12 0.41 8.54
C SER A 76 9.95 -0.73 7.94
N GLU A 77 11.03 -1.11 8.62
CA GLU A 77 11.86 -2.25 8.22
C GLU A 77 11.10 -3.58 8.29
N PHE A 78 10.34 -3.78 9.37
CA PHE A 78 9.48 -4.96 9.49
C PHE A 78 8.44 -5.03 8.37
N THR A 79 7.80 -3.91 8.05
CA THR A 79 6.86 -3.82 6.92
C THR A 79 7.53 -4.19 5.60
N SER A 80 8.73 -3.64 5.33
CA SER A 80 9.52 -3.95 4.13
C SER A 80 9.82 -5.45 4.04
N TRP A 81 10.32 -6.05 5.13
CA TRP A 81 10.62 -7.47 5.21
C TRP A 81 9.39 -8.35 4.94
N VAL A 82 8.23 -8.02 5.53
CA VAL A 82 6.97 -8.75 5.31
C VAL A 82 6.59 -8.74 3.83
N TYR A 83 6.63 -7.58 3.18
CA TYR A 83 6.18 -7.44 1.79
C TYR A 83 7.18 -7.94 0.75
N LEU A 84 8.48 -7.87 1.05
CA LEU A 84 9.49 -8.55 0.26
C LEU A 84 9.29 -10.07 0.31
N GLY A 85 9.07 -10.62 1.51
CA GLY A 85 8.87 -12.06 1.71
C GLY A 85 7.56 -12.59 1.11
N LEU A 86 6.44 -11.86 1.23
CA LEU A 86 5.15 -12.31 0.70
C LEU A 86 4.96 -12.07 -0.79
N CYS A 87 5.43 -10.94 -1.30
CA CYS A 87 5.04 -10.44 -2.62
C CYS A 87 6.23 -10.17 -3.54
N GLY A 88 7.47 -10.34 -3.08
CA GLY A 88 8.66 -9.97 -3.84
C GLY A 88 8.69 -8.48 -4.18
N LEU A 89 8.07 -7.63 -3.36
CA LEU A 89 8.05 -6.19 -3.58
C LEU A 89 9.41 -5.64 -3.16
N GLU A 90 10.30 -5.46 -4.12
CA GLU A 90 11.58 -4.80 -3.90
C GLU A 90 11.41 -3.29 -3.69
N ALA A 91 12.34 -2.71 -2.94
CA ALA A 91 12.42 -1.26 -2.79
C ALA A 91 12.65 -0.65 -4.18
N SER A 92 11.67 0.13 -4.67
CA SER A 92 11.84 0.87 -5.91
C SER A 92 12.95 1.92 -5.69
N SER A 93 14.11 1.72 -6.31
CA SER A 93 15.11 2.77 -6.49
C SER A 93 14.41 3.92 -7.23
N GLY A 94 14.19 5.04 -6.55
CA GLY A 94 13.36 6.12 -7.07
C GLY A 94 13.79 6.56 -8.46
N GLU A 95 12.96 6.29 -9.46
CA GLU A 95 12.86 7.21 -10.60
C GLU A 95 12.08 8.41 -10.08
N GLU A 96 12.81 9.37 -9.51
CA GLU A 96 12.32 10.74 -9.36
C GLU A 96 12.01 11.23 -10.77
N LYS A 97 10.73 11.22 -11.15
CA LYS A 97 10.28 12.09 -12.24
C LYS A 97 10.54 13.51 -11.76
N ASN A 98 11.60 14.11 -12.31
CA ASN A 98 11.78 15.55 -12.34
C ASN A 98 10.56 16.15 -13.04
N ASP A 99 9.57 16.54 -12.26
CA ASP A 99 8.56 17.49 -12.71
C ASP A 99 9.29 18.83 -12.81
N GLU A 100 9.87 19.09 -14.00
CA GLU A 100 10.43 20.38 -14.38
C GLU A 100 9.33 21.45 -14.23
N ILE A 101 9.69 22.53 -13.50
CA ILE A 101 8.90 23.75 -13.29
C ILE A 101 8.83 24.55 -14.58
#